data_AF-A0A519QC49-F1
#
_entry.id   AF-A0A519QC49-F1
#
_cell.length_a   1.000
_cell.length_b   1.000
_cell.length_c   1.000
_cell.angle_alpha   90.00
_cell.angle_beta   90.00
_cell.angle_gamma   90.00
#
_symmetry.space_group_name_H-M   'P 1'
#
loop_
_entity.id
_entity.type
_entity.pdbx_description
1 polymer ?
#
loop_
_entity_poly.entity_id
_entity_poly.type
_entity_poly.pdbx_seq_one_letter_code
_entity_poly.pdbx_strand_id
1 'polypeptide(L)'
;MTRTAAAAAVACLATLMMAAAPALAQSARPAAETQATAPAAPAPTPGSDDWLRQRGESYHSAPESAQDPAEVSATAKLNESIAARNAAAEQAEAAEQARFNSENQRWQDDAARSSTARVQWEADVAAANAAQARWERERAAYDAEVAACRASGRTCITPSPSPK
;
A
#
# COMPACT_ATOMS: atom_id res chain seq x y z
N MET A 1 27.76 9.29 26.11
CA MET A 1 28.56 9.78 24.96
C MET A 1 27.67 9.76 23.72
N THR A 2 26.67 10.64 23.60
CA THR A 2 26.66 12.00 22.98
C THR A 2 27.05 12.06 21.50
N ARG A 3 26.05 12.27 20.62
CA ARG A 3 26.06 13.11 19.41
C ARG A 3 24.59 13.53 19.14
N THR A 4 24.13 14.66 19.70
CA THR A 4 24.01 16.03 19.14
C THR A 4 23.06 16.21 17.95
N ALA A 5 22.11 17.13 18.15
CA ALA A 5 21.01 17.56 17.29
C ALA A 5 21.36 18.80 16.42
N ALA A 6 20.52 19.09 15.41
CA ALA A 6 20.23 20.42 14.83
C ALA A 6 18.94 20.25 13.96
N ALA A 7 17.79 20.93 14.10
CA ALA A 7 17.37 22.32 14.36
C ALA A 7 17.11 23.16 13.07
N ALA A 8 15.81 23.45 12.86
CA ALA A 8 15.15 24.68 12.37
C ALA A 8 15.22 25.14 10.90
N ALA A 9 14.05 25.51 10.34
CA ALA A 9 13.77 26.84 9.79
C ALA A 9 12.27 27.06 9.46
N VAL A 10 11.77 28.26 9.78
CA VAL A 10 10.40 28.81 9.66
C VAL A 10 10.36 29.85 8.52
N ALA A 11 9.14 30.27 8.10
CA ALA A 11 8.73 31.56 7.50
C ALA A 11 8.40 31.52 5.99
N CYS A 12 7.52 32.34 5.40
CA CYS A 12 6.40 33.20 5.82
C CYS A 12 5.67 33.65 4.52
N LEU A 13 4.41 34.04 4.68
CA LEU A 13 3.51 34.82 3.80
C LEU A 13 4.10 35.67 2.67
N ALA A 14 3.39 35.72 1.54
CA ALA A 14 3.34 36.88 0.65
C ALA A 14 1.95 37.03 -0.01
N THR A 15 1.18 38.01 0.47
CA THR A 15 0.03 38.64 -0.19
C THR A 15 0.53 39.69 -1.19
N LEU A 16 -0.11 39.83 -2.35
CA LEU A 16 0.10 41.00 -3.21
C LEU A 16 -1.20 41.60 -3.74
N MET A 17 -1.21 42.92 -3.65
CA MET A 17 -2.30 43.88 -3.78
C MET A 17 -2.67 44.26 -5.22
N MET A 18 -3.90 44.76 -5.33
CA MET A 18 -4.47 45.60 -6.39
C MET A 18 -3.59 46.79 -6.82
N ALA A 19 -3.67 47.14 -8.11
CA ALA A 19 -3.51 48.51 -8.59
C ALA A 19 -4.34 48.74 -9.86
N ALA A 20 -5.11 49.84 -9.87
CA ALA A 20 -5.91 50.33 -10.98
C ALA A 20 -5.24 51.54 -11.64
N ALA A 21 -5.57 51.82 -12.91
CA ALA A 21 -5.85 53.13 -13.56
C ALA A 21 -5.53 53.09 -15.09
N PRO A 22 -5.84 54.11 -15.90
CA PRO A 22 -6.98 54.10 -16.82
C PRO A 22 -6.57 54.32 -18.30
N ALA A 23 -7.48 54.09 -19.25
CA ALA A 23 -7.33 54.61 -20.60
C ALA A 23 -8.69 54.98 -21.19
N LEU A 24 -8.99 56.28 -21.19
CA LEU A 24 -9.98 56.89 -22.05
C LEU A 24 -9.32 57.15 -23.40
N ALA A 25 -9.86 56.57 -24.48
CA ALA A 25 -9.55 56.98 -25.84
C ALA A 25 -10.84 56.99 -26.68
N GLN A 26 -11.29 58.20 -27.03
CA GLN A 26 -12.30 58.48 -28.05
C GLN A 26 -11.77 58.09 -29.43
N SER A 27 -12.63 57.54 -30.29
CA SER A 27 -12.58 57.83 -31.72
C SER A 27 -13.93 57.50 -32.38
N ALA A 28 -14.17 58.22 -33.47
CA ALA A 28 -15.46 58.57 -34.04
C ALA A 28 -16.32 57.40 -34.53
N ARG A 29 -17.64 57.65 -34.55
CA ARG A 29 -18.65 56.81 -35.20
C ARG A 29 -18.67 57.13 -36.70
N PRO A 30 -18.33 56.20 -37.61
CA PRO A 30 -18.63 56.37 -39.02
C PRO A 30 -20.14 56.27 -39.23
N ALA A 31 -20.67 57.11 -40.11
CA ALA A 31 -22.06 57.07 -40.53
C ALA A 31 -22.39 55.70 -41.16
N ALA A 32 -23.55 55.16 -40.81
CA ALA A 32 -24.05 53.90 -41.36
C ALA A 32 -24.48 54.12 -42.82
N GLU A 33 -23.75 53.54 -43.76
CA GLU A 33 -24.28 53.27 -45.10
C GLU A 33 -25.25 52.09 -45.00
N THR A 34 -26.47 52.29 -45.47
CA THR A 34 -27.55 51.30 -45.42
C THR A 34 -27.33 50.29 -46.55
N GLN A 35 -26.64 49.18 -46.25
CA GLN A 35 -26.65 47.99 -47.11
C GLN A 35 -27.81 47.08 -46.73
N ALA A 36 -28.62 46.75 -47.74
CA ALA A 36 -29.79 45.89 -47.64
C ALA A 36 -29.44 44.55 -46.97
N THR A 37 -30.16 44.24 -45.89
CA THR A 37 -30.00 43.04 -45.07
C THR A 37 -30.44 41.81 -45.86
N ALA A 38 -29.50 40.96 -46.25
CA ALA A 38 -29.79 39.53 -46.38
C ALA A 38 -30.19 39.01 -44.98
N PRO A 39 -31.13 38.05 -44.86
CA PRO A 39 -31.52 37.52 -43.56
C PRO A 39 -30.28 36.99 -42.82
N ALA A 40 -30.03 37.52 -41.63
CA ALA A 40 -28.94 37.09 -40.77
C ALA A 40 -29.15 35.61 -40.42
N ALA A 41 -28.12 34.79 -40.65
CA ALA A 41 -28.08 33.43 -40.15
C ALA A 41 -28.26 33.45 -38.61
N PRO A 42 -28.94 32.45 -38.02
CA PRO A 42 -29.12 32.39 -36.57
C PRO A 42 -27.74 32.36 -35.88
N ALA A 43 -27.62 33.11 -34.78
CA ALA A 43 -26.40 33.13 -33.98
C ALA A 43 -26.10 31.70 -33.47
N PRO A 44 -24.83 31.26 -33.51
CA PRO A 44 -24.49 29.90 -33.12
C PRO A 44 -24.79 29.70 -31.64
N THR A 45 -25.33 28.53 -31.30
CA THR A 45 -25.66 28.18 -29.91
C THR A 45 -24.39 28.15 -29.06
N PRO A 46 -24.35 28.78 -27.87
CA PRO A 46 -23.21 28.69 -26.97
C PRO A 46 -22.77 27.24 -26.72
N GLY A 47 -21.49 26.96 -26.94
CA GLY A 47 -20.91 25.61 -26.83
C GLY A 47 -21.02 24.72 -28.08
N SER A 48 -21.69 25.16 -29.15
CA SER A 48 -21.64 24.45 -30.44
C SER A 48 -20.29 24.62 -31.15
N ASP A 49 -19.96 23.72 -32.07
CA ASP A 49 -18.71 23.81 -32.86
C ASP A 49 -18.61 25.13 -33.63
N ASP A 50 -19.72 25.64 -34.17
CA ASP A 50 -19.76 26.93 -34.86
C ASP A 50 -19.50 28.11 -33.89
N TRP A 51 -19.96 28.00 -32.64
CA TRP A 51 -19.68 28.99 -31.59
C TRP A 51 -18.22 28.96 -31.15
N LEU A 52 -17.63 27.77 -31.03
CA LEU A 52 -16.19 27.60 -30.76
C LEU A 52 -15.34 28.11 -31.93
N ARG A 53 -15.77 27.86 -33.17
CA ARG A 53 -15.07 28.32 -34.38
C ARG A 53 -15.06 29.84 -34.48
N GLN A 54 -16.18 30.50 -34.17
CA GLN A 54 -16.23 31.97 -34.11
C GLN A 54 -15.33 32.56 -33.03
N ARG A 55 -15.09 31.84 -31.94
CA ARG A 55 -14.20 32.27 -30.84
C ARG A 55 -12.72 31.92 -31.07
N GLY A 56 -12.39 31.30 -32.21
CA GLY A 56 -11.03 30.83 -32.50
C GLY A 56 -10.58 29.67 -31.60
N GLU A 57 -11.52 29.01 -30.91
CA GLU A 57 -11.25 27.92 -29.95
C GLU A 57 -11.46 26.52 -30.56
N SER A 58 -11.60 26.42 -31.88
CA SER A 58 -11.68 25.12 -32.55
C SER A 58 -10.28 24.52 -32.74
N TYR A 59 -10.00 23.43 -32.04
CA TYR A 59 -8.88 22.57 -32.40
C TYR A 59 -9.19 21.91 -33.75
N HIS A 60 -8.30 22.10 -34.72
CA HIS A 60 -8.34 21.38 -35.99
C HIS A 60 -7.05 20.58 -36.11
N SER A 61 -7.18 19.24 -36.10
CA SER A 61 -6.05 18.37 -36.40
C SER A 61 -5.55 18.69 -37.81
N ALA A 62 -4.24 18.73 -37.98
CA ALA A 62 -3.66 18.80 -39.32
C ALA A 62 -4.19 17.62 -40.17
N PRO A 63 -4.47 17.84 -41.46
CA PRO A 63 -4.91 16.75 -42.33
C PRO A 63 -3.84 15.65 -42.37
N GLU A 64 -4.24 14.40 -42.60
CA GLU A 64 -3.30 13.27 -42.66
C GLU A 64 -2.21 13.45 -43.72
N SER A 65 -2.51 14.17 -44.80
CA SER A 65 -1.53 14.53 -45.84
C SER A 65 -0.41 15.45 -45.35
N ALA A 66 -0.57 16.08 -44.18
CA ALA A 66 0.46 16.91 -43.54
C ALA A 66 1.31 16.12 -42.54
N GLN A 67 1.03 14.84 -42.30
CA GLN A 67 1.85 13.99 -41.44
C GLN A 67 3.04 13.44 -42.23
N ASP A 68 4.21 13.35 -41.58
CA ASP A 68 5.35 12.65 -42.15
C ASP A 68 5.16 11.13 -42.01
N PRO A 69 5.09 10.36 -43.12
CA PRO A 69 4.96 8.91 -43.07
C PRO A 69 6.08 8.21 -42.27
N ALA A 70 7.28 8.80 -42.23
CA ALA A 70 8.41 8.25 -41.46
C ALA A 70 8.16 8.37 -39.94
N GLU A 71 7.65 9.51 -39.47
CA GLU A 71 7.30 9.73 -38.06
C GLU A 71 6.14 8.82 -37.61
N VAL A 72 5.13 8.64 -38.47
CA VAL A 72 4.02 7.71 -38.21
C VAL A 72 4.54 6.27 -38.07
N SER A 73 5.40 5.82 -38.97
CA SER A 73 6.01 4.48 -38.90
C SER A 73 6.86 4.30 -37.63
N ALA A 74 7.67 5.31 -37.28
CA ALA A 74 8.50 5.28 -36.07
C ALA A 74 7.63 5.21 -34.80
N THR A 75 6.55 5.99 -34.76
CA THR A 75 5.60 5.99 -33.63
C THR A 75 4.88 4.65 -33.52
N ALA A 76 4.45 4.06 -34.63
CA ALA A 76 3.83 2.74 -34.63
C ALA A 76 4.77 1.66 -34.05
N LYS A 77 6.04 1.65 -34.49
CA LYS A 77 7.06 0.73 -33.95
C LYS A 77 7.33 0.96 -32.46
N LEU A 78 7.38 2.21 -32.02
CA LEU A 78 7.55 2.54 -30.61
C LEU A 78 6.36 2.04 -29.77
N ASN A 79 5.14 2.27 -30.25
CA ASN A 79 3.93 1.82 -29.57
C ASN A 79 3.85 0.30 -29.47
N GLU A 80 4.24 -0.42 -30.53
CA GLU A 80 4.36 -1.87 -30.51
C GLU A 80 5.39 -2.35 -29.47
N SER A 81 6.56 -1.69 -29.40
CA SER A 81 7.58 -1.97 -28.39
C SER A 81 7.10 -1.68 -26.96
N ILE A 82 6.35 -0.60 -26.75
CA ILE A 82 5.74 -0.29 -25.45
C ILE A 82 4.72 -1.36 -25.08
N ALA A 83 3.83 -1.74 -26.00
CA ALA A 83 2.84 -2.79 -25.77
C ALA A 83 3.49 -4.12 -25.39
N ALA A 84 4.55 -4.52 -26.11
CA ALA A 84 5.31 -5.72 -25.80
C ALA A 84 5.94 -5.68 -24.40
N ARG A 85 6.53 -4.55 -24.00
CA ARG A 85 7.11 -4.38 -22.66
C ARG A 85 6.06 -4.38 -21.56
N ASN A 86 4.92 -3.75 -21.78
CA ASN A 86 3.81 -3.75 -20.83
C ASN A 86 3.27 -5.17 -20.62
N ALA A 87 3.06 -5.92 -21.72
CA ALA A 87 2.61 -7.31 -21.63
C ALA A 87 3.62 -8.21 -20.90
N ALA A 88 4.93 -7.99 -21.08
CA ALA A 88 5.96 -8.70 -20.34
C ALA A 88 5.96 -8.32 -18.84
N ALA A 89 5.78 -7.04 -18.52
CA ALA A 89 5.66 -6.56 -17.15
C ALA A 89 4.43 -7.15 -16.45
N GLU A 90 3.27 -7.15 -17.08
CA GLU A 90 2.04 -7.75 -16.54
C GLU A 90 2.23 -9.23 -16.18
N GLN A 91 2.90 -9.99 -17.05
CA GLN A 91 3.22 -11.41 -16.78
C GLN A 91 4.19 -11.56 -15.61
N ALA A 92 5.22 -10.70 -15.51
CA ALA A 92 6.17 -10.73 -14.41
C ALA A 92 5.51 -10.39 -13.07
N GLU A 93 4.67 -9.36 -13.02
CA GLU A 93 3.91 -8.98 -11.82
C GLU A 93 2.94 -10.09 -11.39
N ALA A 94 2.24 -10.73 -12.34
CA ALA A 94 1.36 -11.85 -12.04
C ALA A 94 2.14 -13.04 -11.45
N ALA A 95 3.31 -13.36 -11.99
CA ALA A 95 4.17 -14.41 -11.48
C ALA A 95 4.72 -14.09 -10.08
N GLU A 96 5.14 -12.85 -9.85
CA GLU A 96 5.61 -12.38 -8.54
C GLU A 96 4.50 -12.44 -7.50
N GLN A 97 3.31 -11.96 -7.84
CA GLN A 97 2.14 -12.02 -6.95
C GLN A 97 1.78 -13.46 -6.61
N ALA A 98 1.82 -14.38 -7.58
CA ALA A 98 1.58 -15.80 -7.32
C ALA A 98 2.64 -16.39 -6.37
N ARG A 99 3.93 -16.05 -6.57
CA ARG A 99 5.01 -16.46 -5.67
C ARG A 99 4.80 -15.92 -4.26
N PHE A 100 4.55 -14.62 -4.13
CA PHE A 100 4.28 -13.97 -2.84
C PHE A 100 3.11 -14.66 -2.11
N ASN A 101 2.00 -14.90 -2.81
CA ASN A 101 0.84 -15.57 -2.22
C ASN A 101 1.18 -16.97 -1.71
N SER A 102 1.99 -17.72 -2.47
CA SER A 102 2.40 -19.08 -2.07
C SER A 102 3.31 -19.07 -0.83
N GLU A 103 4.27 -18.15 -0.75
CA GLU A 103 5.17 -18.03 0.40
C GLU A 103 4.44 -17.48 1.62
N ASN A 104 3.51 -16.53 1.43
CA ASN A 104 2.68 -16.01 2.49
C ASN A 104 1.77 -17.09 3.09
N GLN A 105 1.23 -17.99 2.27
CA GLN A 105 0.45 -19.13 2.78
C GLN A 105 1.32 -20.08 3.60
N ARG A 106 2.51 -20.44 3.09
CA ARG A 106 3.47 -21.28 3.84
C ARG A 106 3.84 -20.66 5.17
N TRP A 107 4.12 -19.35 5.18
CA TRP A 107 4.44 -18.62 6.40
C TRP A 107 3.29 -18.65 7.41
N GLN A 108 2.04 -18.45 6.96
CA GLN A 108 0.88 -18.54 7.86
C GLN A 108 0.72 -19.94 8.46
N ASP A 109 0.89 -20.99 7.64
CA ASP A 109 0.81 -22.38 8.11
C ASP A 109 1.92 -22.69 9.12
N ASP A 110 3.14 -22.23 8.86
CA ASP A 110 4.30 -22.40 9.74
C ASP A 110 4.12 -21.65 11.07
N ALA A 111 3.59 -20.43 11.01
CA ALA A 111 3.28 -19.62 12.17
C ALA A 111 2.20 -20.29 13.04
N ALA A 112 1.15 -20.84 12.41
CA ALA A 112 0.10 -21.57 13.11
C ALA A 112 0.67 -22.82 13.80
N ARG A 113 1.46 -23.64 13.09
CA ARG A 113 2.11 -24.83 13.68
C ARG A 113 3.03 -24.47 14.84
N SER A 114 3.83 -23.41 14.70
CA SER A 114 4.75 -22.95 15.74
C SER A 114 4.00 -22.45 16.98
N SER A 115 2.89 -21.72 16.77
CA SER A 115 2.04 -21.26 17.87
C SER A 115 1.44 -22.43 18.66
N THR A 116 0.89 -23.43 17.95
CA THR A 116 0.37 -24.64 18.59
C THR A 116 1.48 -25.40 19.32
N ALA A 117 2.65 -25.58 18.72
CA ALA A 117 3.77 -26.26 19.34
C ALA A 117 4.23 -25.56 20.63
N ARG A 118 4.23 -24.23 20.66
CA ARG A 118 4.55 -23.46 21.88
C ARG A 118 3.55 -23.74 23.00
N VAL A 119 2.25 -23.68 22.72
CA VAL A 119 1.22 -23.95 23.73
C VAL A 119 1.33 -25.37 24.29
N GLN A 120 1.60 -26.36 23.43
CA GLN A 120 1.80 -27.73 23.87
C GLN A 120 3.05 -27.87 24.75
N TRP A 121 4.17 -27.27 24.33
CA TRP A 121 5.39 -27.27 25.13
C TRP A 121 5.20 -26.62 26.50
N GLU A 122 4.48 -25.50 26.58
CA GLU A 122 4.16 -24.84 27.87
C GLU A 122 3.34 -25.78 28.77
N ALA A 123 2.36 -26.50 28.20
CA ALA A 123 1.56 -27.48 28.94
C ALA A 123 2.39 -28.68 29.40
N ASP A 124 3.27 -29.20 28.55
CA ASP A 124 4.16 -30.33 28.86
C ASP A 124 5.14 -29.97 29.99
N VAL A 125 5.72 -28.76 29.94
CA VAL A 125 6.58 -28.24 31.01
C VAL A 125 5.82 -28.12 32.32
N ALA A 126 4.60 -27.59 32.30
CA ALA A 126 3.76 -27.51 33.50
C ALA A 126 3.43 -28.91 34.06
N ALA A 127 3.12 -29.87 33.19
CA ALA A 127 2.84 -31.25 33.57
C ALA A 127 4.08 -31.95 34.18
N ALA A 128 5.26 -31.76 33.57
CA ALA A 128 6.52 -32.29 34.06
C ALA A 128 6.88 -31.71 35.43
N ASN A 129 6.76 -30.39 35.61
CA ASN A 129 7.00 -29.73 36.89
C ASN A 129 6.04 -30.24 37.97
N ALA A 130 4.75 -30.43 37.63
CA ALA A 130 3.78 -30.99 38.56
C ALA A 130 4.08 -32.46 38.92
N ALA A 131 4.56 -33.26 37.97
CA ALA A 131 4.98 -34.64 38.21
C ALA A 131 6.21 -34.70 39.13
N GLN A 132 7.21 -33.85 38.88
CA GLN A 132 8.38 -33.74 39.74
C GLN A 132 7.98 -33.36 41.17
N ALA A 133 7.14 -32.35 41.35
CA ALA A 133 6.67 -31.93 42.67
C ALA A 133 5.90 -33.02 43.40
N ARG A 134 5.12 -33.85 42.69
CA ARG A 134 4.47 -35.04 43.29
C ARG A 134 5.49 -36.06 43.76
N TRP A 135 6.43 -36.42 42.90
CA TRP A 135 7.48 -37.38 43.23
C TRP A 135 8.33 -36.93 44.42
N GLU A 136 8.66 -35.64 44.52
CA GLU A 136 9.36 -35.07 45.67
C GLU A 136 8.59 -35.23 46.98
N ARG A 137 7.27 -35.01 46.98
CA ARG A 137 6.43 -35.24 48.16
C ARG A 137 6.32 -36.72 48.53
N GLU A 138 6.13 -37.59 47.54
CA GLU A 138 6.06 -39.04 47.76
C GLU A 138 7.37 -39.59 48.31
N ARG A 139 8.51 -39.10 47.80
CA ARG A 139 9.84 -39.45 48.32
C ARG A 139 10.01 -39.00 49.77
N ALA A 140 9.65 -37.76 50.08
CA ALA A 140 9.74 -37.25 51.45
C ALA A 140 8.86 -38.04 52.43
N ALA A 141 7.64 -38.42 52.01
CA ALA A 141 6.75 -39.26 52.81
C ALA A 141 7.33 -40.66 53.04
N TYR A 142 7.85 -41.29 51.98
CA TYR A 142 8.53 -42.58 52.07
C TYR A 142 9.74 -42.53 53.02
N ASP A 143 10.58 -41.49 52.91
CA ASP A 143 11.76 -41.32 53.77
C ASP A 143 11.36 -41.20 55.25
N ALA A 144 10.26 -40.48 55.54
CA ALA A 144 9.70 -40.37 56.89
C ALA A 144 9.16 -41.70 57.42
N GLU A 145 8.45 -42.48 56.60
CA GLU A 145 7.95 -43.81 56.97
C GLU A 145 9.09 -44.80 57.25
N VAL A 146 10.12 -44.79 56.41
CA VAL A 146 11.33 -45.61 56.61
C VAL A 146 12.03 -45.22 57.91
N ALA A 147 12.18 -43.92 58.20
CA ALA A 147 12.78 -43.44 59.44
C ALA A 147 11.98 -43.89 60.68
N ALA A 148 10.65 -43.73 60.67
CA ALA A 148 9.78 -44.17 61.76
C ALA A 148 9.81 -45.70 61.95
N CYS A 149 9.85 -46.46 60.86
CA CYS A 149 9.98 -47.91 60.90
C CYS A 149 11.31 -48.35 61.54
N ARG A 150 12.43 -47.74 61.13
CA ARG A 150 13.76 -47.99 61.71
C ARG A 150 13.79 -47.69 63.21
N ALA A 151 13.17 -46.59 63.64
CA ALA A 151 13.06 -46.24 65.07
C ALA A 151 12.24 -47.25 65.88
N SER A 152 11.28 -47.95 65.25
CA SER A 152 10.42 -48.95 65.91
C SER A 152 11.05 -50.33 66.08
N GLY A 153 12.22 -50.60 65.50
CA GLY A 153 12.89 -51.91 65.55
C GLY A 153 12.22 -53.03 64.74
N ARG A 154 11.17 -52.72 63.96
CA ARG A 154 10.45 -53.66 63.09
C ARG A 154 11.14 -53.80 61.72
N THR A 155 10.89 -54.89 61.01
CA THR A 155 11.33 -55.06 59.62
C THR A 155 10.48 -54.19 58.69
N CYS A 156 11.10 -53.38 57.84
CA CYS A 156 10.41 -52.43 56.95
C CYS A 156 10.12 -53.06 55.59
N ILE A 157 8.86 -53.02 55.15
CA ILE A 157 8.44 -53.34 53.78
C ILE A 157 7.59 -52.18 53.29
N THR A 158 8.24 -51.12 52.81
CA THR A 158 7.59 -50.00 52.11
C THR A 158 8.11 -49.97 50.68
N PRO A 159 7.23 -49.99 49.65
CA PRO A 159 7.68 -49.85 48.28
C PRO A 159 8.16 -48.42 48.01
N SER A 160 9.35 -48.29 47.43
CA SER A 160 9.90 -46.97 47.06
C SER A 160 9.01 -46.30 46.01
N PRO A 161 8.81 -44.97 46.08
CA PRO A 161 8.16 -44.23 45.02
C PRO A 161 9.01 -44.36 43.74
N SER A 162 8.34 -44.73 42.64
CA SER A 162 8.98 -44.89 41.33
C SER A 162 8.93 -43.57 40.56
N PRO A 163 10.03 -43.12 39.95
CA PRO A 163 9.95 -42.04 38.96
C PRO A 163 9.14 -42.58 37.77
N LYS A 164 8.07 -41.88 37.41
CA LYS A 164 7.29 -42.14 36.19
C LYS A 164 7.69 -41.17 35.10
#